data_AF-A0A847MB13-F1
#
_entry.id   AF-A0A847MB13-F1
#
_cell.length_a   1.000
_cell.length_b   1.000
_cell.length_c   1.000
_cell.angle_alpha   90.00
_cell.angle_beta   90.00
_cell.angle_gamma   90.00
#
_symmetry.space_group_name_H-M   'P 1'
#
loop_
_entity.id
_entity.type
_entity.pdbx_description
1 polymer ?
#
loop_
_entity_poly.entity_id
_entity_poly.type
_entity_poly.pdbx_seq_one_letter_code
_entity_poly.pdbx_strand_id
1 'polypeptide(L)'
;MRAARDVEGTQNASAADTVGPAGRRGKRLPVTLTAAEVDALRAACTRSATGLRNRAMIEAMLGAGLRVSEVVALMPRDIDWQTGTVRVSSGKSGRDRVVPVSDDTLAHLQVWQARRAELKLSGQQPFFGGIRTGGRRMSVQNVQAALKKLAAR
;
A
#
# COMPACT_ATOMS: atom_id res chain seq x y z
N MET A 1 -66.70 -11.16 -10.11
CA MET A 1 -66.07 -10.05 -10.86
C MET A 1 -66.17 -8.79 -9.99
N ARG A 2 -65.05 -8.05 -9.81
CA ARG A 2 -64.83 -6.85 -8.95
C ARG A 2 -64.77 -7.15 -7.45
N ALA A 3 -63.63 -7.13 -6.75
CA ALA A 3 -62.56 -6.13 -6.58
C ALA A 3 -62.98 -4.88 -5.78
N ALA A 4 -62.56 -4.83 -4.50
CA ALA A 4 -62.25 -3.64 -3.68
C ALA A 4 -61.82 -4.15 -2.27
N ARG A 5 -60.55 -3.97 -1.87
CA ARG A 5 -60.04 -2.90 -0.96
C ARG A 5 -60.53 -3.07 0.48
N ASP A 6 -59.68 -3.59 1.36
CA ASP A 6 -58.78 -2.85 2.28
C ASP A 6 -59.56 -2.16 3.42
N VAL A 7 -59.51 -2.61 4.68
CA VAL A 7 -58.51 -2.35 5.76
C VAL A 7 -59.22 -1.55 6.86
N GLU A 8 -59.31 -2.06 8.10
CA GLU A 8 -59.01 -1.34 9.35
C GLU A 8 -59.29 -2.17 10.61
N GLY A 9 -58.49 -1.97 11.66
CA GLY A 9 -58.59 -2.64 12.97
C GLY A 9 -57.22 -3.01 13.52
N THR A 10 -56.33 -2.06 13.78
CA THR A 10 -56.17 -1.34 15.06
C THR A 10 -55.40 -2.13 16.12
N GLN A 11 -54.13 -1.72 16.27
CA GLN A 11 -53.34 -1.56 17.49
C GLN A 11 -53.03 -2.79 18.38
N ASN A 12 -51.72 -3.08 18.51
CA ASN A 12 -51.15 -3.23 19.85
C ASN A 12 -49.66 -2.82 19.93
N ALA A 13 -49.40 -1.96 20.93
CA ALA A 13 -48.21 -1.74 21.75
C ALA A 13 -46.76 -1.76 21.18
N SER A 14 -46.18 -0.55 21.20
CA SER A 14 -44.96 -0.14 21.91
C SER A 14 -43.68 -0.98 21.84
N ALA A 15 -42.62 -0.38 21.26
CA ALA A 15 -41.25 -0.56 21.76
C ALA A 15 -40.35 0.63 21.36
N ALA A 16 -39.98 1.41 22.38
CA ALA A 16 -38.71 2.11 22.55
C ALA A 16 -38.15 2.96 21.38
N ASP A 17 -38.25 4.27 21.57
CA ASP A 17 -37.20 5.22 21.21
C ASP A 17 -35.82 4.66 21.61
N THR A 18 -35.07 4.16 20.63
CA THR A 18 -33.61 4.15 20.70
C THR A 18 -33.09 4.60 19.35
N VAL A 19 -32.59 5.84 19.34
CA VAL A 19 -31.77 6.39 18.27
C VAL A 19 -30.56 5.47 18.09
N GLY A 20 -30.63 4.56 17.12
CA GLY A 20 -29.47 3.78 16.69
C GLY A 20 -28.43 4.72 16.06
N PRO A 21 -27.13 4.60 16.38
CA PRO A 21 -26.13 5.53 15.89
C PRO A 21 -26.09 5.49 14.35
N ALA A 22 -26.29 6.68 13.79
CA ALA A 22 -26.36 6.94 12.37
C ALA A 22 -25.12 6.44 11.60
N GLY A 23 -25.39 5.76 10.49
CA GLY A 23 -24.59 5.83 9.27
C GLY A 23 -23.19 5.21 9.34
N ARG A 24 -23.10 3.91 9.02
CA ARG A 24 -21.90 3.36 8.38
C ARG A 24 -21.73 4.06 7.03
N ARG A 25 -21.02 5.20 7.03
CA ARG A 25 -20.54 5.88 5.83
C ARG A 25 -19.96 4.81 4.90
N GLY A 26 -20.60 4.61 3.75
CA GLY A 26 -20.14 3.66 2.75
C GLY A 26 -18.67 3.92 2.48
N LYS A 27 -17.81 2.99 2.87
CA LYS A 27 -16.38 3.08 2.55
C LYS A 27 -16.32 3.10 1.02
N ARG A 28 -15.99 4.25 0.42
CA ARG A 28 -15.63 4.30 -1.00
C ARG A 28 -14.57 3.22 -1.20
N LEU A 29 -14.86 2.26 -2.07
CA LEU A 29 -13.89 1.26 -2.45
C LEU A 29 -12.63 1.98 -2.94
N PRO A 30 -11.42 1.45 -2.65
CA PRO A 30 -10.19 2.06 -3.13
C PRO A 30 -10.29 2.26 -4.64
N VAL A 31 -10.13 3.51 -5.09
CA VAL A 31 -10.01 3.82 -6.51
C VAL A 31 -8.75 3.11 -7.00
N THR A 32 -8.91 2.21 -7.97
CA THR A 32 -7.77 1.57 -8.64
C THR A 32 -7.11 2.60 -9.55
N LEU A 33 -5.78 2.62 -9.57
CA LEU A 33 -5.05 3.46 -10.52
C LEU A 33 -5.21 2.91 -11.94
N THR A 34 -5.48 3.80 -12.89
CA THR A 34 -5.37 3.52 -14.32
C THR A 34 -3.90 3.37 -14.73
N ALA A 35 -3.65 2.75 -15.88
CA ALA A 35 -2.28 2.64 -16.42
C ALA A 35 -1.62 4.01 -16.59
N ALA A 36 -2.36 5.01 -17.08
CA ALA A 36 -1.86 6.37 -17.24
C ALA A 36 -1.49 7.02 -15.89
N GLU A 37 -2.28 6.80 -14.83
CA GLU A 37 -1.95 7.31 -13.49
C GLU A 37 -0.71 6.61 -12.90
N VAL A 38 -0.54 5.32 -13.16
CA VAL A 38 0.68 4.58 -12.79
C VAL A 38 1.89 5.17 -13.51
N ASP A 39 1.78 5.42 -14.82
CA ASP A 39 2.88 5.97 -15.61
C ASP A 39 3.21 7.41 -15.22
N ALA A 40 2.21 8.23 -14.89
CA ALA A 40 2.43 9.57 -14.34
C ALA A 40 3.15 9.51 -12.99
N LEU A 41 2.73 8.62 -12.08
CA LEU A 41 3.38 8.43 -10.78
C LEU A 41 4.84 8.01 -10.93
N ARG A 42 5.08 7.10 -11.87
CA ARG A 42 6.40 6.60 -12.30
C ARG A 42 7.28 7.71 -12.86
N ALA A 43 6.74 8.59 -13.69
CA ALA A 43 7.44 9.72 -14.31
C ALA A 43 7.77 10.84 -13.31
N ALA A 44 6.94 11.02 -12.29
CA ALA A 44 7.16 12.02 -11.25
C ALA A 44 8.35 11.67 -10.31
N CYS A 45 8.84 10.42 -10.34
CA CYS A 45 10.04 10.02 -9.60
C CYS A 45 11.32 10.58 -10.22
N THR A 46 12.02 11.45 -9.49
CA THR A 46 13.29 12.04 -9.96
C THR A 46 14.48 11.08 -9.80
N ARG A 47 15.62 11.43 -10.42
CA ARG A 47 16.90 10.72 -10.26
C ARG A 47 17.58 10.94 -8.89
N SER A 48 16.97 11.74 -8.01
CA SER A 48 17.46 11.93 -6.63
C SER A 48 17.36 10.63 -5.83
N ALA A 49 18.12 10.50 -4.74
CA ALA A 49 18.01 9.34 -3.85
C ALA A 49 16.57 9.09 -3.37
N THR A 50 15.83 10.14 -3.03
CA THR A 50 14.42 10.02 -2.63
C THR A 50 13.54 9.56 -3.79
N GLY A 51 13.78 10.07 -4.99
CA GLY A 51 13.04 9.70 -6.19
C GLY A 51 13.28 8.25 -6.60
N LEU A 52 14.54 7.79 -6.59
CA LEU A 52 14.90 6.39 -6.83
C LEU A 52 14.26 5.45 -5.80
N ARG A 53 14.32 5.81 -4.52
CA ARG A 53 13.65 5.06 -3.44
C ARG A 53 12.15 4.97 -3.67
N ASN A 54 11.51 6.09 -4.02
CA ASN A 54 10.07 6.13 -4.27
C ASN A 54 9.69 5.30 -5.51
N ARG A 55 10.49 5.35 -6.58
CA ARG A 55 10.29 4.52 -7.76
C ARG A 55 10.35 3.03 -7.41
N ALA A 56 11.39 2.62 -6.69
CA ALA A 56 11.54 1.25 -6.21
C ALA A 56 10.39 0.81 -5.27
N MET A 57 9.88 1.71 -4.42
CA MET A 57 8.69 1.42 -3.60
C MET A 57 7.44 1.18 -4.46
N ILE A 58 7.22 2.00 -5.49
CA ILE A 58 6.07 1.87 -6.39
C ILE A 58 6.11 0.53 -7.12
N GLU A 59 7.27 0.17 -7.69
CA GLU A 59 7.40 -1.13 -8.38
C GLU A 59 7.28 -2.31 -7.41
N ALA A 60 7.79 -2.20 -6.18
CA ALA A 60 7.57 -3.24 -5.17
C ALA A 60 6.06 -3.43 -4.86
N MET A 61 5.30 -2.34 -4.82
CA MET A 61 3.85 -2.39 -4.58
C MET A 61 3.07 -2.93 -5.78
N LEU A 62 3.42 -2.48 -6.99
CA LEU A 62 2.68 -2.83 -8.21
C LEU A 62 3.14 -4.14 -8.84
N GLY A 63 4.45 -4.34 -8.97
CA GLY A 63 5.05 -5.50 -9.63
C GLY A 63 5.18 -6.73 -8.73
N ALA A 64 5.33 -6.54 -7.41
CA ALA A 64 5.41 -7.65 -6.45
C ALA A 64 4.19 -7.74 -5.50
N GLY A 65 3.23 -6.83 -5.61
CA GLY A 65 1.98 -6.88 -4.85
C GLY A 65 2.14 -6.63 -3.35
N LEU A 66 3.22 -5.95 -2.93
CA LEU A 66 3.47 -5.67 -1.51
C LEU A 66 2.51 -4.60 -0.98
N ARG A 67 1.95 -4.86 0.20
CA ARG A 67 1.19 -3.85 0.96
C ARG A 67 2.14 -2.81 1.52
N VAL A 68 1.67 -1.58 1.74
CA VAL A 68 2.49 -0.50 2.31
C VAL A 68 3.15 -0.90 3.63
N SER A 69 2.46 -1.66 4.49
CA SER A 69 3.01 -2.17 5.75
C SER A 69 4.16 -3.17 5.55
N GLU A 70 4.12 -3.94 4.47
CA GLU A 70 5.16 -4.90 4.09
C GLU A 70 6.35 -4.16 3.49
N VAL A 71 6.11 -3.15 2.62
CA VAL A 71 7.15 -2.28 2.05
C VAL A 71 7.97 -1.58 3.15
N VAL A 72 7.32 -0.96 4.14
CA VAL A 72 8.05 -0.30 5.24
C VAL A 72 8.79 -1.27 6.16
N ALA A 73 8.47 -2.56 6.09
CA ALA A 73 9.08 -3.61 6.89
C ALA A 73 10.20 -4.38 6.18
N LEU A 74 10.22 -4.34 4.85
CA LEU A 74 11.15 -5.08 4.00
C LEU A 74 12.60 -4.81 4.39
N MET A 75 13.40 -5.86 4.56
CA MET A 75 14.83 -5.79 4.82
C MET A 75 15.62 -6.21 3.58
N PRO A 76 16.88 -5.75 3.41
CA PRO A 76 17.71 -6.16 2.27
C PRO A 76 17.87 -7.68 2.12
N ARG A 77 17.91 -8.41 3.24
CA ARG A 77 18.00 -9.89 3.27
C ARG A 77 16.75 -10.62 2.79
N ASP A 78 15.63 -9.92 2.67
CA ASP A 78 14.36 -10.51 2.25
C ASP A 78 14.25 -10.56 0.71
N ILE A 79 15.20 -9.94 0.00
CA ILE A 79 15.26 -9.92 -1.46
C ILE A 79 16.32 -10.92 -1.91
N ASP A 80 15.89 -11.92 -2.65
CA ASP A 80 16.77 -12.86 -3.33
C ASP A 80 16.99 -12.39 -4.77
N TRP A 81 18.16 -11.81 -5.02
CA TRP A 81 18.55 -11.29 -6.32
C TRP A 81 18.85 -12.39 -7.35
N GLN A 82 19.14 -13.61 -6.92
CA GLN A 82 19.47 -14.72 -7.80
C GLN A 82 18.19 -15.40 -8.31
N THR A 83 17.22 -15.60 -7.43
CA THR A 83 15.95 -16.24 -7.78
C THR A 83 14.87 -15.25 -8.21
N GLY A 84 15.11 -13.94 -8.03
CA GLY A 84 14.14 -12.90 -8.37
C GLY A 84 12.90 -12.94 -7.46
N THR A 85 13.10 -13.24 -6.17
CA THR A 85 11.99 -13.40 -5.23
C THR A 85 12.11 -12.49 -4.01
N VAL A 86 10.97 -12.18 -3.39
CA VAL A 86 10.90 -11.43 -2.14
C VAL A 86 10.17 -12.24 -1.09
N ARG A 87 10.81 -12.43 0.08
CA ARG A 87 10.17 -12.97 1.26
C ARG A 87 9.35 -11.87 1.94
N VAL A 88 8.05 -12.10 2.04
CA VAL A 88 7.13 -11.18 2.69
C VAL A 88 6.67 -11.81 4.01
N SER A 89 7.17 -11.26 5.12
CA SER A 89 6.71 -11.66 6.44
C SER A 89 5.34 -11.06 6.73
N SER A 90 4.35 -11.93 6.87
CA SER A 90 2.98 -11.52 7.19
C SER A 90 2.89 -11.33 8.72
N GLY A 91 2.74 -10.09 9.18
CA GLY A 91 2.45 -9.85 10.59
C GLY A 91 1.11 -10.48 11.02
N LYS A 92 0.88 -10.56 12.33
CA LYS A 92 -0.38 -10.82 13.07
C LYS A 92 -1.30 -12.02 12.69
N SER A 93 -1.20 -12.69 11.54
CA SER A 93 -2.10 -13.82 11.22
C SER A 93 -1.62 -14.87 10.22
N GLY A 94 -0.39 -14.85 9.70
CA GLY A 94 -0.08 -15.70 8.53
C GLY A 94 1.37 -16.11 8.38
N ARG A 95 1.55 -17.28 7.78
CA ARG A 95 2.85 -17.81 7.33
C ARG A 95 3.53 -16.81 6.39
N ASP A 96 4.86 -16.76 6.48
CA ASP A 96 5.68 -16.07 5.50
C ASP A 96 5.40 -16.62 4.10
N ARG A 97 5.41 -15.73 3.11
CA ARG A 97 5.28 -16.11 1.70
C ARG A 97 6.48 -15.62 0.92
N VAL A 98 6.81 -16.33 -0.14
CA VAL A 98 7.79 -15.89 -1.14
C VAL A 98 7.00 -15.48 -2.38
N VAL A 99 7.23 -14.27 -2.88
CA VAL A 99 6.59 -13.78 -4.10
C VAL A 99 7.65 -13.61 -5.19
N PRO A 100 7.38 -14.08 -6.42
CA PRO A 100 8.24 -13.76 -7.56
C PRO A 100 8.09 -12.27 -7.89
N VAL A 101 9.18 -11.68 -8.40
CA VAL A 101 9.26 -10.29 -8.80
C VAL A 101 9.66 -10.24 -10.27
N SER A 102 9.01 -9.39 -11.05
CA SER A 102 9.39 -9.22 -12.46
C SER A 102 10.79 -8.62 -12.59
N ASP A 103 11.50 -8.94 -13.68
CA ASP A 103 12.84 -8.41 -13.95
C ASP A 103 12.89 -6.88 -13.93
N ASP A 104 11.85 -6.22 -14.46
CA ASP A 104 11.71 -4.75 -14.44
C ASP A 104 11.63 -4.20 -13.01
N THR A 105 10.83 -4.83 -12.14
CA THR A 105 10.77 -4.44 -10.73
C THR A 105 12.11 -4.70 -10.05
N LEU A 106 12.74 -5.85 -10.31
CA LEU A 106 14.03 -6.21 -9.74
C LEU A 106 15.13 -5.21 -10.13
N ALA A 107 15.16 -4.76 -11.37
CA ALA A 107 16.09 -3.74 -11.85
C ALA A 107 15.93 -2.42 -11.07
N HIS A 108 14.70 -1.98 -10.83
CA HIS A 108 14.44 -0.79 -10.01
C HIS A 108 14.87 -0.97 -8.54
N LEU A 109 14.66 -2.17 -7.98
CA LEU A 109 15.15 -2.50 -6.64
C LEU A 109 16.69 -2.50 -6.58
N GLN A 110 17.38 -3.01 -7.60
CA GLN A 110 18.84 -3.02 -7.70
C GLN A 110 19.42 -1.61 -7.80
N VAL A 111 18.81 -0.73 -8.62
CA VAL A 111 19.22 0.68 -8.71
C VAL A 111 19.13 1.36 -7.35
N TRP A 112 18.05 1.11 -6.60
CA TRP A 112 17.93 1.64 -5.25
C TRP A 112 18.94 1.00 -4.28
N GLN A 113 19.19 -0.30 -4.36
CA GLN A 113 20.19 -1.00 -3.54
C GLN A 113 21.60 -0.44 -3.75
N ALA A 114 22.00 -0.16 -4.99
CA ALA A 114 23.28 0.50 -5.29
C ALA A 114 23.34 1.89 -4.65
N ARG A 115 22.29 2.70 -4.79
CA ARG A 115 22.23 4.03 -4.19
C ARG A 115 22.23 3.99 -2.66
N ARG A 116 21.64 2.96 -2.03
CA ARG A 116 21.72 2.74 -0.57
C ARG A 116 23.16 2.55 -0.12
N ALA A 117 23.95 1.78 -0.86
CA ALA A 117 25.35 1.54 -0.54
C ALA A 117 26.17 2.83 -0.57
N GLU A 118 25.97 3.68 -1.58
CA GLU A 118 26.60 5.01 -1.67
C GLU A 118 26.23 5.93 -0.50
N LEU A 119 25.00 5.79 0.03
CA LEU A 119 24.51 6.53 1.19
C LEU A 119 24.93 5.91 2.54
N LYS A 120 25.75 4.85 2.52
CA LYS A 120 26.18 4.11 3.72
C LYS A 120 24.99 3.59 4.56
N LEU A 121 23.86 3.30 3.92
CA LEU A 121 22.71 2.64 4.56
C LEU A 121 22.99 1.13 4.59
N SER A 122 23.33 0.61 5.77
CA SER A 122 23.74 -0.78 5.95
C SER A 122 22.60 -1.80 5.81
N GLY A 123 22.92 -3.08 6.01
CA GLY A 123 21.96 -4.19 6.01
C GLY A 123 21.04 -4.23 7.25
N GLN A 124 21.28 -3.35 8.24
CA GLN A 124 20.51 -3.35 9.50
C GLN A 124 19.28 -2.44 9.44
N GLN A 125 19.19 -1.53 8.48
CA GLN A 125 18.01 -0.68 8.27
C GLN A 125 17.03 -1.31 7.28
N PRO A 126 15.73 -1.00 7.38
CA PRO A 126 14.75 -1.36 6.36
C PRO A 126 15.21 -0.92 4.96
N PHE A 127 14.90 -1.74 3.96
CA PHE A 127 15.22 -1.51 2.56
C PHE A 127 14.66 -0.17 2.05
N PHE A 128 13.49 0.24 2.56
CA PHE A 128 12.89 1.55 2.29
C PHE A 128 12.92 2.47 3.52
N GLY A 129 14.13 2.79 3.98
CA GLY A 129 14.37 3.69 5.11
C GLY A 129 14.33 5.19 4.77
N GLY A 130 14.26 6.03 5.79
CA GLY A 130 14.39 7.48 5.67
C GLY A 130 15.85 7.89 5.42
N ILE A 131 16.13 8.52 4.27
CA ILE A 131 17.49 8.94 3.88
C ILE A 131 18.06 9.97 4.86
N ARG A 132 17.27 10.99 5.22
CA ARG A 132 17.67 12.04 6.18
C ARG A 132 17.70 11.57 7.63
N THR A 133 17.20 10.37 7.91
CA THR A 133 17.07 9.82 9.26
C THR A 133 17.97 8.60 9.45
N GLY A 134 19.07 8.49 8.70
CA GLY A 134 20.03 7.38 8.80
C GLY A 134 19.44 6.01 8.49
N GLY A 135 18.40 5.95 7.65
CA GLY A 135 17.71 4.71 7.29
C GLY A 135 16.63 4.26 8.27
N ARG A 136 16.28 5.06 9.29
CA ARG A 136 15.15 4.73 10.20
C ARG A 136 13.89 4.35 9.42
N ARG A 137 13.15 3.36 9.92
CA ARG A 137 11.88 2.89 9.36
C ARG A 137 10.92 4.05 9.10
N MET A 138 10.36 4.10 7.89
CA MET A 138 9.29 5.04 7.55
C MET A 138 7.96 4.57 8.14
N SER A 139 7.12 5.50 8.59
CA SER A 139 5.74 5.16 8.95
C SER A 139 4.91 4.91 7.68
N VAL A 140 3.89 4.05 7.80
CA VAL A 140 2.92 3.81 6.73
C VAL A 140 2.28 5.12 6.27
N GLN A 141 1.92 6.00 7.22
CA GLN A 141 1.35 7.32 6.95
C GLN A 141 2.29 8.20 6.13
N ASN A 142 3.61 8.19 6.43
CA ASN A 142 4.58 8.98 5.68
C ASN A 142 4.76 8.46 4.25
N VAL A 143 4.73 7.14 4.05
CA VAL A 143 4.77 6.56 2.71
C VAL A 143 3.52 6.94 1.92
N GLN A 144 2.34 6.76 2.51
CA GLN A 144 1.08 7.14 1.87
C GLN A 144 1.04 8.63 1.51
N ALA A 145 1.45 9.52 2.43
CA ALA A 145 1.53 10.95 2.16
C ALA A 145 2.53 11.29 1.05
N ALA A 146 3.68 10.62 1.01
CA ALA A 146 4.68 10.82 -0.02
C ALA A 146 4.17 10.39 -1.41
N LEU A 147 3.51 9.23 -1.51
CA LEU A 147 2.92 8.76 -2.76
C LEU A 147 1.77 9.65 -3.22
N LYS A 148 0.92 10.11 -2.28
CA LYS A 148 -0.19 11.02 -2.60
C LYS A 148 0.31 12.37 -3.12
N LYS A 149 1.40 12.90 -2.54
CA LYS A 149 2.07 14.11 -3.02
C LYS A 149 2.69 13.90 -4.40
N LEU A 150 3.20 12.70 -4.68
CA LEU A 150 3.77 12.36 -5.98
C LEU A 150 2.69 12.26 -7.06
N ALA A 151 1.53 11.69 -6.74
CA ALA A 151 0.37 11.58 -7.64
C ALA A 151 -0.32 12.92 -7.94
N ALA A 152 -0.06 13.96 -7.15
CA ALA A 152 -0.62 15.30 -7.32
C ALA A 152 0.28 16.25 -8.13
N ARG A 153 1.33 15.73 -8.75
CA ARG A 153 2.26 16.46 -9.63
C ARG A 153 1.95 16.15 -11.08
#